data_AF-A0A7S1TZJ7-F1
#
_entry.id   AF-A0A7S1TZJ7-F1
#
_cell.length_a   1.000
_cell.length_b   1.000
_cell.length_c   1.000
_cell.angle_alpha   90.00
_cell.angle_beta   90.00
_cell.angle_gamma   90.00
#
_symmetry.space_group_name_H-M   'P 1'
#
loop_
_entity.id
_entity.type
_entity.pdbx_description
1 polymer ?
#
loop_
_entity_poly.entity_id
_entity_poly.type
_entity_poly.pdbx_seq_one_letter_code
_entity_poly.pdbx_strand_id
1 'polypeptide(L)'
;DETKVCDFHGTVIGPTFHFDNEKLDYGLVSFDFPSERKLTLTNTSEIPMVFRLRVPQDGAFVKREFTITPAAGRLNPGEGTEITVQLLSTTVKEYEYTLNVDVDD
;
A
#
# COMPACT_ATOMS: atom_id res chain seq x y z
N ASP A 1 -1.66 49.67 -29.33
CA ASP A 1 -1.02 48.49 -28.73
C ASP A 1 -2.08 47.43 -28.51
N GLU A 2 -2.00 46.31 -29.21
CA GLU A 2 -2.89 45.16 -28.99
C GLU A 2 -2.23 44.21 -27.99
N THR A 3 -2.87 44.02 -26.84
CA THR A 3 -2.43 43.03 -25.85
C THR A 3 -2.89 41.64 -26.32
N LYS A 4 -1.95 40.74 -26.58
CA LYS A 4 -2.26 39.33 -26.86
C LYS A 4 -2.39 38.57 -25.55
N VAL A 5 -3.57 38.03 -25.29
CA VAL A 5 -3.86 37.19 -24.13
C VAL A 5 -3.62 35.73 -24.49
N CYS A 6 -3.02 34.98 -23.57
CA CYS A 6 -2.84 33.53 -23.67
C CYS A 6 -3.43 32.88 -22.43
N ASP A 7 -4.41 32.01 -22.64
CA ASP A 7 -5.04 31.20 -21.59
C ASP A 7 -4.25 29.90 -21.42
N PHE A 8 -3.90 29.59 -20.16
CA PHE A 8 -3.23 28.35 -19.81
C PHE A 8 -4.19 27.42 -19.09
N HIS A 9 -4.25 26.17 -19.57
CA HIS A 9 -4.95 25.08 -18.90
C HIS A 9 -3.93 23.99 -18.59
N GLY A 10 -3.95 23.50 -17.35
CA GLY A 10 -3.10 22.40 -16.90
C GLY A 10 -3.93 21.39 -16.12
N THR A 11 -3.50 20.13 -16.15
CA THR A 11 -4.09 19.03 -15.40
C THR A 11 -2.98 18.33 -14.62
N VAL A 12 -3.27 17.97 -13.37
CA VAL A 12 -2.35 17.18 -12.54
C VAL A 12 -2.74 15.71 -12.62
N ILE A 13 -1.78 14.86 -12.92
CA ILE A 13 -1.93 13.40 -12.77
C ILE A 13 -1.14 13.03 -11.51
N GLY A 14 -1.86 12.55 -10.49
CA GLY A 14 -1.24 12.12 -9.24
C GLY A 14 -0.49 10.80 -9.40
N PRO A 15 0.36 10.45 -8.42
CA PRO A 15 0.95 9.13 -8.34
C PRO A 15 -0.10 8.03 -8.32
N THR A 16 0.18 6.93 -9.01
CA THR A 16 -0.68 5.76 -9.08
C THR A 16 0.12 4.49 -8.81
N PHE A 17 -0.51 3.59 -8.05
CA PHE A 17 -0.03 2.26 -7.77
C PHE A 17 -1.14 1.25 -8.00
N HIS A 18 -0.76 0.02 -8.29
CA HIS A 18 -1.69 -1.09 -8.47
C HIS A 18 -1.23 -2.30 -7.66
N PHE A 19 -2.17 -2.91 -6.93
CA PHE A 19 -2.00 -4.24 -6.36
C PHE A 19 -2.59 -5.29 -7.29
N ASP A 20 -1.89 -6.40 -7.49
CA ASP A 20 -2.39 -7.54 -8.27
C ASP A 20 -3.55 -8.30 -7.61
N ASN A 21 -3.78 -8.06 -6.31
CA ASN A 21 -4.86 -8.64 -5.55
C ASN A 21 -5.56 -7.61 -4.67
N GLU A 22 -6.89 -7.56 -4.74
CA GLU A 22 -7.73 -6.64 -3.96
C GLU A 22 -7.91 -7.09 -2.50
N LYS A 23 -7.71 -8.39 -2.19
CA LYS A 23 -7.93 -8.95 -0.86
C LYS A 23 -6.92 -10.03 -0.49
N LEU A 24 -6.35 -9.90 0.71
CA LEU A 24 -5.58 -10.97 1.35
C LEU A 24 -6.48 -11.80 2.26
N ASP A 25 -6.82 -13.01 1.83
CA ASP A 25 -7.60 -13.95 2.63
C ASP A 25 -6.68 -14.87 3.45
N TYR A 26 -6.65 -14.65 4.77
CA TYR A 26 -5.89 -15.47 5.71
C TYR A 26 -6.62 -16.75 6.14
N GLY A 27 -7.93 -16.84 5.92
CA GLY A 27 -8.76 -17.93 6.40
C GLY A 27 -8.74 -18.06 7.92
N LEU A 28 -8.77 -19.30 8.42
CA LEU A 28 -8.63 -19.59 9.83
C LEU A 28 -7.15 -19.52 10.23
N VAL A 29 -6.82 -18.62 11.17
CA VAL A 29 -5.44 -18.43 11.67
C VAL A 29 -5.33 -18.93 13.10
N SER A 30 -4.34 -19.79 13.35
CA SER A 30 -4.00 -20.28 14.69
C SER A 30 -3.36 -19.18 15.54
N PHE A 31 -3.64 -19.17 16.84
CA PHE A 31 -2.97 -18.28 17.79
C PHE A 31 -1.46 -18.49 17.82
N ASP A 32 -0.72 -17.40 17.95
CA ASP A 32 0.74 -17.37 18.10
C ASP A 32 1.55 -18.01 16.94
N PHE A 33 0.89 -18.37 15.85
CA PHE A 33 1.54 -18.81 14.62
C PHE A 33 1.41 -17.74 13.54
N PRO A 34 2.54 -17.25 12.99
CA PRO A 34 2.54 -16.37 11.83
C PRO A 34 1.81 -17.00 10.62
N SER A 35 0.89 -16.25 10.04
CA SER A 35 0.28 -16.57 8.74
C SER A 35 0.72 -15.54 7.71
N GLU A 36 1.21 -15.99 6.56
CA GLU A 36 1.79 -15.14 5.52
C GLU A 36 0.92 -15.11 4.27
N ARG A 37 0.80 -13.92 3.66
CA ARG A 37 0.27 -13.74 2.31
C ARG A 37 1.18 -12.81 1.52
N LYS A 38 1.14 -12.96 0.20
CA LYS A 38 1.95 -12.19 -0.74
C LYS A 38 1.05 -11.53 -1.78
N LEU A 39 1.45 -10.34 -2.20
CA LEU A 39 0.84 -9.57 -3.30
C LEU A 39 1.90 -8.69 -3.95
N THR A 40 1.69 -8.29 -5.19
CA THR A 40 2.60 -7.43 -5.93
C THR A 40 2.09 -6.00 -5.91
N LEU A 41 2.94 -5.05 -5.54
CA LEU A 41 2.70 -3.62 -5.69
C LEU A 41 3.48 -3.12 -6.92
N THR A 42 2.78 -2.53 -7.88
CA THR A 42 3.37 -1.98 -9.11
C THR A 42 3.18 -0.47 -9.18
N ASN A 43 4.25 0.27 -9.47
CA ASN A 43 4.16 1.70 -9.78
C ASN A 43 3.63 1.89 -11.21
N THR A 44 2.41 2.40 -11.33
CA THR A 44 1.77 2.70 -12.61
C THR A 44 1.92 4.17 -13.02
N SER A 45 2.66 4.96 -12.24
CA SER A 45 3.00 6.35 -12.57
C SER A 45 4.10 6.41 -13.62
N GLU A 46 4.16 7.52 -14.36
CA GLU A 46 5.21 7.78 -15.36
C GLU A 46 6.54 8.27 -14.75
N ILE A 47 6.58 8.47 -13.43
CA ILE A 47 7.77 8.88 -12.68
C ILE A 47 8.09 7.87 -11.56
N PRO A 48 9.36 7.78 -11.12
CA PRO A 48 9.71 6.97 -9.96
C PRO A 48 9.01 7.48 -8.71
N MET A 49 8.45 6.56 -7.92
CA MET A 49 7.70 6.88 -6.71
C MET A 49 8.28 6.17 -5.48
N VAL A 50 8.22 6.84 -4.33
CA VAL A 50 8.47 6.24 -3.03
C VAL A 50 7.13 5.84 -2.41
N PHE A 51 7.04 4.63 -1.89
CA PHE A 51 5.85 4.12 -1.25
C PHE A 51 6.12 3.77 0.21
N ARG A 52 5.09 3.88 1.05
CA ARG A 52 5.06 3.31 2.39
C ARG A 52 3.74 2.60 2.63
N LEU A 53 3.81 1.36 3.09
CA LEU A 53 2.66 0.51 3.40
C LEU A 53 2.35 0.52 4.88
N ARG A 54 1.06 0.56 5.22
CA ARG A 54 0.59 0.40 6.60
C ARG A 54 -0.80 -0.21 6.67
N VAL A 55 -1.11 -0.79 7.82
CA VAL A 55 -2.46 -1.20 8.19
C VAL A 55 -2.95 -0.22 9.27
N PRO A 56 -3.77 0.80 8.94
CA PRO A 56 -4.11 1.87 9.89
C PRO A 56 -4.80 1.39 11.17
N GLN A 57 -5.51 0.27 11.09
CA GLN A 57 -6.22 -0.36 12.21
C GLN A 57 -5.26 -1.15 13.13
N ASP A 58 -4.04 -1.45 12.69
CA ASP A 58 -3.08 -2.25 13.45
C ASP A 58 -2.53 -1.49 14.66
N GLY A 59 -2.44 -2.17 15.81
CA GLY A 59 -2.04 -1.57 17.07
C GLY A 59 -3.14 -0.81 17.84
N ALA A 60 -4.37 -0.74 17.32
CA ALA A 60 -5.51 -0.16 18.06
C ALA A 60 -5.83 -0.93 19.36
N PHE A 61 -5.45 -2.20 19.45
CA PHE A 61 -5.72 -3.11 20.57
C PHE A 61 -4.44 -3.52 21.31
N VAL A 62 -3.62 -2.54 21.70
CA VAL A 62 -2.43 -2.67 22.57
C VAL A 62 -1.17 -3.24 21.89
N LYS A 63 -1.29 -4.17 20.93
CA LYS A 63 -0.15 -4.76 20.20
C LYS A 63 -0.36 -4.73 18.68
N ARG A 64 0.73 -4.54 17.94
CA ARG A 64 0.75 -4.72 16.48
C ARG A 64 0.78 -6.20 16.13
N GLU A 65 -0.06 -6.60 15.18
CA GLU A 65 -0.21 -7.98 14.73
C GLU A 65 0.27 -8.16 13.27
N PHE A 66 0.47 -7.07 12.53
CA PHE A 66 0.90 -7.13 11.14
C PHE A 66 2.38 -6.74 10.96
N THR A 67 3.10 -7.55 10.18
CA THR A 67 4.44 -7.24 9.68
C THR A 67 4.38 -7.21 8.15
N ILE A 68 4.85 -6.11 7.55
CA ILE A 68 4.86 -5.90 6.09
C ILE A 68 6.30 -5.79 5.62
N THR A 69 6.67 -6.56 4.59
CA THR A 69 8.03 -6.60 4.05
C THR A 69 8.02 -6.63 2.52
N PRO A 70 8.62 -5.66 1.82
CA PRO A 70 9.07 -4.37 2.34
C PRO A 70 7.88 -3.48 2.74
N ALA A 71 7.98 -2.78 3.88
CA ALA A 71 6.99 -1.77 4.27
C ALA A 71 7.19 -0.43 3.56
N ALA A 72 8.33 -0.21 2.91
CA ALA A 72 8.60 1.00 2.15
C ALA A 72 9.68 0.74 1.09
N GLY A 73 9.68 1.53 0.03
CA GLY A 73 10.66 1.40 -1.04
C GLY A 73 10.46 2.43 -2.13
N ARG A 74 11.31 2.36 -3.16
CA ARG A 74 11.21 3.19 -4.37
C ARG A 74 11.00 2.26 -5.57
N LEU A 75 10.05 2.60 -6.43
CA LEU A 75 9.76 1.88 -7.66
C LEU A 75 9.83 2.82 -8.86
N ASN A 76 10.53 2.42 -9.91
CA ASN A 76 10.52 3.11 -11.20
C ASN A 76 9.18 2.88 -11.94
N PRO A 77 8.87 3.65 -13.00
CA PRO A 77 7.68 3.41 -13.82
C PRO A 77 7.60 1.97 -14.33
N GLY A 78 6.47 1.31 -14.07
CA GLY A 78 6.24 -0.09 -14.45
C GLY A 78 6.96 -1.13 -13.59
N GLU A 79 7.75 -0.71 -12.60
CA GLU A 79 8.41 -1.61 -11.67
C GLU A 79 7.42 -2.13 -10.63
N GLY A 80 7.50 -3.43 -10.35
CA GLY A 80 6.73 -4.12 -9.32
C GLY A 80 7.62 -4.76 -8.27
N THR A 81 7.09 -4.88 -7.05
CA THR A 81 7.76 -5.58 -5.95
C THR A 81 6.79 -6.49 -5.22
N GLU A 82 7.25 -7.68 -4.84
CA GLU A 82 6.48 -8.60 -4.00
C GLU A 82 6.48 -8.07 -2.57
N ILE A 83 5.29 -7.89 -2.03
CA ILE A 83 5.02 -7.51 -0.65
C ILE A 83 4.58 -8.76 0.11
N THR A 84 5.27 -9.06 1.18
CA THR A 84 4.87 -10.07 2.16
C THR A 84 4.14 -9.39 3.31
N VAL A 85 2.91 -9.84 3.60
CA VAL A 85 2.11 -9.40 4.74
C VAL A 85 1.88 -10.58 5.68
N GLN A 86 2.45 -10.49 6.87
CA GLN A 86 2.36 -11.49 7.91
C GLN A 86 1.41 -11.04 9.02
N LEU A 87 0.48 -11.90 9.40
CA LEU A 87 -0.42 -11.72 10.54
C LEU A 87 -0.01 -12.66 11.68
N LEU A 88 0.16 -12.12 12.89
CA LEU A 88 0.31 -12.87 14.14
C LEU A 88 -0.90 -12.58 15.04
N SER A 89 -1.94 -13.40 14.91
CA SER A 89 -3.18 -13.23 15.67
C SER A 89 -2.99 -13.62 17.14
N THR A 90 -3.32 -12.72 18.06
CA THR A 90 -3.23 -12.94 19.51
C THR A 90 -4.60 -12.99 20.21
N THR A 91 -5.66 -12.63 19.50
CA THR A 91 -7.04 -12.53 20.05
C THR A 91 -8.07 -13.09 19.07
N VAL A 92 -9.21 -13.55 19.58
CA VAL A 92 -10.36 -13.95 18.74
C VAL A 92 -11.02 -12.67 18.23
N LYS A 93 -10.89 -12.39 16.93
CA LYS A 93 -11.60 -11.29 16.26
C LYS A 93 -11.65 -11.50 14.76
N GLU A 94 -12.56 -10.79 14.12
CA GLU A 94 -12.62 -10.64 12.66
C GLU A 94 -11.75 -9.46 12.22
N TYR A 95 -11.03 -9.62 11.12
CA TYR A 95 -10.10 -8.61 10.58
C TYR A 95 -10.68 -8.03 9.29
N GLU A 96 -11.40 -6.91 9.40
CA GLU A 96 -11.81 -6.08 8.26
C GLU A 96 -10.89 -4.87 8.14
N TYR A 97 -9.61 -5.14 7.87
CA TYR A 97 -8.55 -4.13 7.89
C TYR A 97 -8.12 -3.76 6.47
N THR A 98 -7.52 -2.58 6.31
CA THR A 98 -7.09 -2.08 5.00
C THR A 98 -5.58 -1.97 4.95
N LEU A 99 -4.98 -2.36 3.83
CA LEU A 99 -3.57 -2.10 3.54
C LEU A 99 -3.50 -0.81 2.71
N ASN A 100 -2.97 0.25 3.31
CA ASN A 100 -2.84 1.55 2.67
C ASN A 100 -1.45 1.73 2.06
N VAL A 101 -1.40 2.34 0.89
CA VAL A 101 -0.18 2.89 0.28
C VAL A 101 -0.19 4.39 0.54
N ASP A 102 0.71 4.86 1.39
CA ASP A 102 1.02 6.27 1.50
C ASP A 102 2.11 6.61 0.47
N VAL A 103 1.98 7.78 -0.15
CA VAL A 103 2.96 8.34 -1.07
C VAL A 103 3.76 9.38 -0.29
N ASP A 104 5.09 9.20 -0.22
CA ASP A 104 5.98 10.21 0.36
C ASP A 104 6.34 11.24 -0.75
N ASP A 105 6.25 12.54 -0.41
CA ASP A 105 6.66 13.67 -1.25
C ASP A 105 8.19 13.80 -1.40
#